data_AF-A0A516PW75-F1
#
_entry.id   AF-A0A516PW75-F1
#
_cell.length_a   1.000
_cell.length_b   1.000
_cell.length_c   1.000
_cell.angle_alpha   90.00
_cell.angle_beta   90.00
_cell.angle_gamma   90.00
#
_symmetry.space_group_name_H-M   'P 1'
#
loop_
_entity.id
_entity.type
_entity.pdbx_description
1 polymer ?
#
loop_
_entity_poly.entity_id
_entity_poly.type
_entity_poly.pdbx_seq_one_letter_code
_entity_poly.pdbx_strand_id
1 'polypeptide(L)'
;MIAAAVRSRVDPAFGPITDTAVACCDPDAVVLFGSWAKGTATVHSDIDLLVVGPYRASPWLRDRELRDALRRFAVRFDLHLVTPAELISGPAYGYLDTLRASCRVLYARPGLDPGDLGLPRQNLLTGPPGRPKVEGVEGT
;
A
#
# COMPACT_ATOMS: atom_id res chain seq x y z
N MET A 1 -24.16 3.59 -14.00
CA MET A 1 -23.46 4.89 -13.87
C MET A 1 -22.86 4.98 -12.46
N ILE A 2 -21.75 4.28 -12.17
CA ILE A 2 -21.15 4.28 -10.83
C ILE A 2 -19.64 4.38 -10.95
N ALA A 3 -19.06 5.18 -10.04
CA ALA A 3 -17.63 5.36 -9.73
C ALA A 3 -16.85 6.39 -10.57
N ALA A 4 -17.24 7.67 -10.47
CA ALA A 4 -16.39 8.81 -10.87
C ALA A 4 -15.84 9.62 -9.67
N ALA A 5 -15.86 9.09 -8.44
CA ALA A 5 -15.52 9.88 -7.25
C ALA A 5 -14.71 9.08 -6.22
N VAL A 6 -13.46 8.73 -6.55
CA VAL A 6 -12.55 8.11 -5.58
C VAL A 6 -11.13 8.66 -5.80
N ARG A 7 -10.83 9.83 -5.24
CA ARG A 7 -9.45 10.33 -5.18
C ARG A 7 -9.14 10.90 -3.79
N SER A 8 -7.96 10.51 -3.30
CA SER A 8 -7.27 10.86 -2.05
C SER A 8 -7.57 9.95 -0.85
N ARG A 9 -6.59 9.52 -0.05
CA ARG A 9 -5.33 10.19 0.27
C ARG A 9 -4.08 9.30 0.24
N VAL A 10 -3.86 8.44 -0.74
CA VAL A 10 -2.46 7.99 -0.95
C VAL A 10 -1.60 9.24 -1.23
N ASP A 11 -0.34 9.30 -0.77
CA ASP A 11 0.63 10.27 -1.27
C ASP A 11 0.48 10.26 -2.79
N PRO A 12 0.16 11.40 -3.43
CA PRO A 12 -0.30 11.42 -4.82
C PRO A 12 0.68 10.73 -5.77
N ALA A 13 1.95 10.62 -5.38
CA ALA A 13 2.96 9.84 -6.09
C ALA A 13 2.66 8.33 -6.15
N PHE A 14 2.03 7.74 -5.13
CA PHE A 14 1.82 6.29 -4.99
C PHE A 14 0.37 5.84 -5.18
N GLY A 15 -0.60 6.76 -5.25
CA GLY A 15 -2.03 6.41 -5.40
C GLY A 15 -2.32 5.44 -6.52
N PRO A 16 -1.90 5.72 -7.77
CA PRO A 16 -2.11 4.82 -8.90
C PRO A 16 -1.48 3.43 -8.70
N ILE A 17 -0.35 3.35 -8.00
CA ILE A 17 0.36 2.09 -7.72
C ILE A 17 -0.45 1.27 -6.71
N THR A 18 -0.88 1.90 -5.62
CA THR A 18 -1.73 1.27 -4.60
C THR A 18 -3.05 0.78 -5.20
N ASP A 19 -3.71 1.60 -6.03
CA ASP A 19 -4.97 1.22 -6.68
C ASP A 19 -4.78 0.00 -7.59
N THR A 20 -3.63 -0.09 -8.28
CA THR A 20 -3.29 -1.25 -9.11
C THR A 20 -3.15 -2.51 -8.25
N ALA A 21 -2.43 -2.41 -7.13
CA ALA A 21 -2.23 -3.53 -6.22
C ALA A 21 -3.55 -4.01 -5.60
N VAL A 22 -4.42 -3.08 -5.20
CA VAL A 22 -5.74 -3.39 -4.64
C VAL A 22 -6.62 -4.08 -5.68
N ALA A 23 -6.70 -3.54 -6.90
CA ALA A 23 -7.50 -4.12 -7.97
C ALA A 23 -6.99 -5.50 -8.43
N CYS A 24 -5.68 -5.74 -8.38
CA CYS A 24 -5.07 -6.98 -8.84
C CYS A 24 -5.19 -8.12 -7.81
N CYS A 25 -5.02 -7.81 -6.52
CA CYS A 25 -4.74 -8.83 -5.51
C CYS A 25 -5.70 -8.87 -4.31
N ASP A 26 -6.60 -7.88 -4.16
CA ASP A 26 -7.48 -7.70 -2.98
C ASP A 26 -6.75 -7.89 -1.62
N PRO A 27 -5.68 -7.11 -1.36
CA PRO A 27 -4.82 -7.31 -0.22
C PRO A 27 -5.47 -6.86 1.10
N ASP A 28 -4.95 -7.38 2.21
CA ASP A 28 -5.20 -6.88 3.57
C ASP A 28 -4.52 -5.53 3.80
N ALA A 29 -3.29 -5.37 3.28
CA ALA A 29 -2.52 -4.14 3.40
C ALA A 29 -1.52 -3.98 2.24
N VAL A 30 -1.22 -2.74 1.88
CA VAL A 30 -0.11 -2.36 0.99
C VAL A 30 0.82 -1.44 1.75
N VAL A 31 2.09 -1.76 1.79
CA VAL A 31 3.10 -1.08 2.60
C VAL A 31 4.28 -0.69 1.73
N LEU A 32 4.67 0.57 1.79
CA LEU A 32 5.91 1.08 1.19
C LEU A 32 7.03 0.91 2.20
N PHE A 33 8.19 0.41 1.77
CA PHE A 33 9.37 0.34 2.61
C PHE A 33 10.61 0.82 1.84
N GLY A 34 11.78 0.62 2.44
CA GLY A 34 13.05 0.94 1.78
C GLY A 34 13.29 2.45 1.67
N SER A 35 14.01 2.85 0.62
CA SER A 35 14.52 4.21 0.48
C SER A 35 13.42 5.27 0.34
N TRP A 36 12.31 4.92 -0.32
CA TRP A 36 11.17 5.81 -0.49
C TRP A 36 10.41 6.04 0.81
N ALA A 37 10.28 5.00 1.65
CA ALA A 37 9.68 5.17 2.98
C ALA A 37 10.58 5.99 3.93
N LYS A 38 11.90 5.86 3.80
CA LYS A 38 12.91 6.59 4.60
C LYS A 38 13.17 8.02 4.12
N GLY A 39 12.64 8.43 2.96
CA GLY A 39 12.89 9.74 2.36
C GLY A 39 14.31 9.91 1.80
N THR A 40 15.05 8.82 1.62
CA THR A 40 16.42 8.81 1.08
C THR A 40 16.47 8.32 -0.38
N ALA A 41 15.32 8.10 -1.00
CA ALA A 41 15.21 7.68 -2.39
C ALA A 41 15.75 8.74 -3.38
N THR A 42 16.30 8.24 -4.47
CA THR A 42 16.72 9.02 -5.64
C THR A 42 15.83 8.69 -6.83
N VAL A 43 15.95 9.44 -7.93
CA VAL A 43 15.21 9.17 -9.18
C VAL A 43 15.51 7.79 -9.78
N HIS A 44 16.63 7.16 -9.39
CA HIS A 44 17.01 5.81 -9.83
C HIS A 44 16.63 4.71 -8.82
N SER A 45 16.03 5.08 -7.69
CA SER A 45 15.67 4.14 -6.64
C SER A 45 14.41 3.36 -7.01
N ASP A 46 14.48 2.04 -6.84
CA ASP A 46 13.36 1.15 -7.02
C ASP A 46 12.29 1.42 -5.94
N ILE A 47 11.01 1.22 -6.28
CA ILE A 47 9.91 1.33 -5.32
C ILE A 47 9.69 -0.04 -4.68
N ASP A 48 9.98 -0.13 -3.39
CA ASP A 48 9.85 -1.38 -2.66
C ASP A 48 8.49 -1.50 -1.96
N LEU A 49 7.71 -2.53 -2.30
CA LEU A 49 6.34 -2.73 -1.81
C LEU A 49 6.14 -4.10 -1.16
N LEU A 50 5.51 -4.09 0.02
CA LEU A 50 5.04 -5.28 0.71
C LEU A 50 3.52 -5.31 0.58
N VAL A 51 3.01 -6.36 -0.03
CA VAL A 51 1.57 -6.55 -0.25
C VAL A 51 1.14 -7.73 0.60
N VAL A 52 0.37 -7.46 1.66
CA VAL A 52 -0.09 -8.46 2.63
C VAL A 52 -1.48 -8.91 2.25
N GLY A 53 -1.76 -10.21 2.21
CA GLY A 53 -3.10 -10.71 1.91
C GLY A 53 -3.25 -12.22 2.12
N PRO A 54 -4.49 -12.75 2.16
CA PRO A 54 -4.77 -14.18 2.36
C PRO A 54 -4.52 -14.97 1.06
N TYR A 55 -3.29 -14.95 0.56
CA TYR A 55 -2.92 -15.57 -0.69
C TYR A 55 -2.96 -17.10 -0.56
N ARG A 56 -3.96 -17.74 -1.21
CA ARG A 56 -4.11 -19.20 -1.27
C ARG A 56 -3.53 -19.84 -2.54
N ALA A 57 -3.08 -19.03 -3.50
CA ALA A 57 -2.52 -19.51 -4.77
C ALA A 57 -0.99 -19.39 -4.74
N SER A 58 -0.29 -20.16 -5.60
CA SER A 58 1.18 -20.12 -5.72
C SER A 58 1.69 -18.67 -5.76
N PRO A 59 2.57 -18.26 -4.81
CA PRO A 59 3.09 -16.89 -4.72
C PRO A 59 3.64 -16.35 -6.05
N TRP A 60 4.23 -17.24 -6.86
CA TRP A 60 4.79 -16.94 -8.17
C TRP A 60 3.78 -16.42 -9.21
N LEU A 61 2.55 -16.93 -9.22
CA LEU A 61 1.55 -16.50 -10.21
C LEU A 61 1.03 -15.10 -9.91
N ARG A 62 0.79 -14.78 -8.63
CA ARG A 62 0.33 -13.45 -8.21
C ARG A 62 1.42 -12.40 -8.31
N ASP A 63 2.67 -12.76 -7.96
CA ASP A 63 3.82 -11.89 -8.14
C ASP A 63 3.94 -11.47 -9.62
N ARG A 64 3.78 -12.41 -10.56
CA ARG A 64 3.82 -12.12 -11.99
C ARG A 64 2.67 -11.21 -12.44
N GLU A 65 1.43 -11.50 -12.06
CA GLU A 65 0.26 -10.68 -12.44
C GLU A 65 0.38 -9.25 -11.93
N LEU A 66 0.79 -9.08 -10.66
CA LEU A 66 0.99 -7.77 -10.07
C LEU A 66 2.16 -7.03 -10.74
N ARG A 67 3.29 -7.71 -10.98
CA ARG A 67 4.43 -7.12 -11.71
C ARG A 67 4.00 -6.65 -13.09
N ASP A 68 3.27 -7.48 -13.84
CA ASP A 68 2.79 -7.15 -15.18
C ASP A 68 1.82 -5.96 -15.15
N ALA A 69 0.92 -5.89 -14.17
CA ALA A 69 0.04 -4.74 -13.97
C ALA A 69 0.82 -3.44 -13.63
N LEU A 70 1.92 -3.54 -12.90
CA LEU A 70 2.77 -2.42 -12.51
C LEU A 70 3.77 -1.99 -13.60
N ARG A 71 4.04 -2.80 -14.64
CA ARG A 71 4.91 -2.43 -15.77
C ARG A 71 4.49 -1.16 -16.51
N ARG A 72 3.22 -0.75 -16.37
CA ARG A 72 2.71 0.50 -16.95
C ARG A 72 3.35 1.75 -16.34
N PHE A 73 3.95 1.64 -15.15
CA PHE A 73 4.70 2.73 -14.53
C PHE A 73 6.16 2.64 -14.99
N ALA A 74 6.74 3.78 -15.39
CA ALA A 74 8.13 3.87 -15.85
C ALA A 74 9.14 3.86 -14.67
N VAL A 75 8.92 2.96 -13.70
CA VAL A 75 9.72 2.79 -12.48
C VAL A 75 9.92 1.30 -12.23
N ARG A 76 11.02 0.95 -11.56
CA ARG A 76 11.27 -0.43 -11.14
C ARG A 76 10.61 -0.67 -9.79
N PHE A 77 10.08 -1.87 -9.61
CA PHE A 77 9.46 -2.31 -8.36
C PHE A 77 10.17 -3.53 -7.81
N ASP A 78 10.44 -3.50 -6.51
CA ASP A 78 10.71 -4.71 -5.74
C ASP A 78 9.45 -5.08 -4.96
N LEU A 79 8.90 -6.27 -5.23
CA LEU A 79 7.59 -6.68 -4.70
C LEU A 79 7.76 -7.90 -3.81
N HIS A 80 7.19 -7.79 -2.62
CA HIS A 80 7.09 -8.89 -1.67
C HIS A 80 5.62 -9.16 -1.36
N LEU A 81 5.14 -10.35 -1.72
CA LEU A 81 3.81 -10.81 -1.35
C LEU A 81 3.93 -11.75 -0.16
N VAL A 82 3.24 -11.43 0.93
CA VAL A 82 3.26 -12.23 2.16
C VAL A 82 1.85 -12.43 2.70
N THR A 83 1.64 -13.55 3.38
CA THR A 83 0.43 -13.76 4.16
C THR A 83 0.51 -13.03 5.51
N PRO A 84 -0.64 -12.69 6.14
CA PRO A 84 -0.65 -12.18 7.52
C PRO A 84 0.11 -13.08 8.49
N ALA A 85 -0.04 -14.39 8.34
CA ALA A 85 0.65 -15.36 9.17
C ALA A 85 2.17 -15.26 9.00
N GLU A 86 2.69 -15.26 7.76
CA GLU A 86 4.13 -15.08 7.50
C GLU A 86 4.65 -13.74 8.00
N LEU A 87 3.85 -12.69 7.88
CA LEU A 87 4.21 -11.39 8.42
C LEU A 87 4.31 -11.45 9.94
N ILE A 88 3.37 -12.09 10.65
CA ILE A 88 3.36 -12.15 12.12
C ILE A 88 4.38 -13.16 12.67
N SER A 89 4.48 -14.35 12.07
CA SER A 89 5.23 -15.51 12.57
C SER A 89 6.59 -15.71 11.90
N GLY A 90 6.89 -14.96 10.84
CA GLY A 90 8.13 -15.12 10.10
C GLY A 90 9.35 -14.90 11.00
N PRO A 91 10.44 -15.67 10.85
CA PRO A 91 11.69 -15.33 11.50
C PRO A 91 12.06 -13.89 11.10
N ALA A 92 12.61 -13.12 12.03
CA ALA A 92 13.27 -11.87 11.73
C ALA A 92 14.45 -12.16 10.78
N TYR A 93 14.20 -12.36 9.50
CA TYR A 93 15.14 -11.90 8.49
C TYR A 93 15.32 -10.45 8.84
N GLY A 94 16.47 -10.00 9.36
CA GLY A 94 16.61 -8.67 10.02
C GLY A 94 16.10 -7.48 9.20
N TYR A 95 15.84 -7.72 7.91
CA TYR A 95 15.01 -6.92 7.04
C TYR A 95 13.58 -6.61 7.52
N LEU A 96 12.81 -7.59 8.00
CA LEU A 96 11.41 -7.40 8.43
C LEU A 96 11.32 -6.48 9.66
N ASP A 97 12.26 -6.56 10.61
CA ASP A 97 12.30 -5.65 11.76
C ASP A 97 12.63 -4.21 11.33
N THR A 98 13.58 -4.07 10.39
CA THR A 98 13.90 -2.77 9.78
C THR A 98 12.71 -2.24 8.99
N LEU A 99 11.97 -3.11 8.31
CA LEU A 99 10.75 -2.79 7.56
C LEU A 99 9.69 -2.27 8.52
N ARG A 100 9.36 -3.00 9.60
CA ARG A 100 8.37 -2.55 10.59
C ARG A 100 8.67 -1.18 11.19
N ALA A 101 9.96 -0.88 11.42
CA ALA A 101 10.37 0.39 12.00
C ALA A 101 10.36 1.58 11.02
N SER A 102 10.49 1.33 9.72
CA SER A 102 10.71 2.38 8.71
C SER A 102 9.74 2.34 7.53
N CYS A 103 8.70 1.50 7.59
CA CYS A 103 7.71 1.42 6.55
C CYS A 103 6.58 2.43 6.71
N ARG A 104 5.90 2.70 5.60
CA ARG A 104 4.71 3.54 5.53
C ARG A 104 3.55 2.73 4.97
N VAL A 105 2.46 2.64 5.72
CA VAL A 105 1.25 1.94 5.25
C VAL A 105 0.58 2.79 4.17
N LEU A 106 0.50 2.29 2.93
CA LEU A 106 -0.18 2.97 1.82
C LEU A 106 -1.67 2.64 1.78
N TYR A 107 -2.03 1.43 2.21
CA TYR A 107 -3.41 0.94 2.26
C TYR A 107 -3.56 -0.10 3.38
N ALA A 108 -4.72 -0.09 4.02
CA ALA A 108 -5.21 -1.18 4.85
C ALA A 108 -6.68 -1.42 4.51
N ARG A 109 -7.09 -2.69 4.51
CA ARG A 109 -8.49 -3.05 4.27
C ARG A 109 -9.38 -2.35 5.29
N PRO A 110 -10.54 -1.79 4.88
CA PRO A 110 -11.49 -1.25 5.83
C PRO A 110 -11.82 -2.24 6.95
N GLY A 111 -11.66 -1.81 8.20
CA GLY A 111 -11.89 -2.64 9.40
C GLY A 111 -10.69 -3.44 9.90
N LEU A 112 -9.53 -3.39 9.22
CA LEU A 112 -8.28 -3.99 9.68
C LEU A 112 -7.39 -2.94 10.38
N ASP A 113 -6.96 -3.20 11.62
CA ASP A 113 -5.90 -2.43 12.28
C ASP A 113 -4.53 -2.98 11.78
N PRO A 114 -3.69 -2.18 11.11
CA PRO A 114 -2.34 -2.60 10.74
C PRO A 114 -1.49 -3.07 11.94
N GLY A 115 -1.81 -2.60 13.15
CA GLY A 115 -1.19 -3.07 14.38
C GLY A 115 -1.36 -4.58 14.60
N ASP A 116 -2.47 -5.17 14.14
CA ASP A 116 -2.72 -6.62 14.23
C ASP A 116 -1.77 -7.43 13.32
N LEU A 117 -1.20 -6.78 12.30
CA LEU A 117 -0.17 -7.33 11.42
C LEU A 117 1.26 -7.03 11.92
N GLY A 118 1.39 -6.37 13.07
CA GLY A 118 2.66 -5.84 13.59
C GLY A 118 3.25 -4.72 12.72
N LEU A 119 2.41 -4.00 11.97
CA LEU A 119 2.80 -2.84 11.17
C LEU A 119 2.56 -1.56 11.99
N PRO A 120 3.32 -0.48 11.72
CA PRO A 120 3.10 0.79 12.39
C PRO A 120 1.71 1.34 12.05
N ARG A 121 1.03 1.89 13.06
CA ARG A 121 -0.24 2.62 12.87
C ARG A 121 -0.07 3.96 12.15
N GLN A 122 1.18 4.42 11.96
CA GLN A 122 1.50 5.73 11.41
C GLN A 122 1.14 5.84 9.92
N ASN A 123 0.59 7.01 9.56
CA ASN A 123 0.19 7.38 8.20
C ASN A 123 -0.56 6.29 7.44
N LEU A 124 -1.49 5.61 8.13
CA LEU A 124 -2.67 5.13 7.44
C LEU A 124 -3.25 6.33 6.68
N LEU A 125 -3.19 6.27 5.36
CA LEU A 125 -3.86 7.22 4.48
C LEU A 125 -5.35 6.88 4.46
N THR A 126 -5.94 6.81 5.66
CA THR A 126 -7.24 6.24 5.92
C THR A 126 -8.33 7.29 5.84
N GLY A 127 -9.34 6.95 5.07
CA GLY A 127 -10.70 7.43 5.27
C GLY A 127 -11.53 7.34 3.99
N PRO A 128 -12.76 6.79 4.03
CA PRO A 128 -13.75 7.06 2.98
C PRO A 128 -14.10 8.57 2.98
N PRO A 129 -14.54 9.16 1.85
CA PRO A 129 -14.70 10.61 1.74
C PRO A 129 -15.81 11.09 2.68
N GLY A 130 -15.44 11.84 3.72
CA GLY A 130 -16.36 12.74 4.41
C GLY A 130 -16.75 13.87 3.46
N ARG A 131 -18.06 14.12 3.33
CA ARG A 131 -18.58 15.24 2.51
C ARG A 131 -17.85 16.54 2.88
N PRO A 132 -17.45 17.38 1.91
CA PRO A 132 -17.05 18.73 2.22
C PRO A 132 -18.26 19.45 2.82
N LYS A 133 -18.06 20.05 4.00
CA LYS A 133 -18.99 21.04 4.53
C LYS A 133 -18.87 22.25 3.59
N VAL A 134 -19.84 22.41 2.70
CA VAL A 134 -19.98 23.67 1.94
C VAL A 134 -20.34 24.74 2.97
N GLU A 135 -19.36 25.58 3.32
CA GLU A 135 -19.68 26.89 3.88
C GLU A 135 -20.47 27.63 2.81
N GLY A 136 -21.71 27.97 3.15
CA GLY A 136 -22.60 28.71 2.28
C GLY A 136 -21.94 30.03 1.92
N VAL A 137 -21.70 30.23 0.62
CA VAL A 137 -21.54 31.57 0.10
C VAL A 137 -22.95 32.16 0.09
N GLU A 138 -23.27 32.91 1.15
CA GLU A 138 -24.40 33.83 1.14
C GLU A 138 -24.11 34.89 0.08
N GLY A 139 -24.79 34.75 -1.06
CA GLY A 139 -24.87 35.77 -2.08
C GLY A 139 -25.71 36.94 -1.60
N THR A 140 -25.24 38.12 -1.97
CA THR A 140 -25.81 39.47 -1.92
C THR A 140 -27.32 39.56 -2.12
#